data_AF-A0A9E3FLU5-F1
#
_entry.id   AF-A0A9E3FLU5-F1
#
_cell.length_a   1.000
_cell.length_b   1.000
_cell.length_c   1.000
_cell.angle_alpha   90.00
_cell.angle_beta   90.00
_cell.angle_gamma   90.00
#
_symmetry.space_group_name_H-M   'P 1'
#
loop_
_entity.id
_entity.type
_entity.pdbx_description
1 polymer ?
#
loop_
_entity_poly.entity_id
_entity_poly.type
_entity_poly.pdbx_seq_one_letter_code
_entity_poly.pdbx_strand_id
1 'polypeptide(L)'
;MAFDDKEALATIEKFIDYLWSGPREPAKIYIQESDLPLILPKASDGTYAAAMATVDDMNAFVERLMKEADAAANMDWWLVD
;
A
#
# COMPACT_ATOMS: atom_id res chain seq x y z
N MET A 1 8.43 -8.70 -38.88
CA MET A 1 7.71 -9.04 -37.64
C MET A 1 6.80 -7.88 -37.31
N ALA A 2 5.51 -8.13 -37.14
CA ALA A 2 4.61 -7.17 -36.51
C ALA A 2 4.63 -7.43 -35.00
N PHE A 3 4.48 -6.40 -34.20
CA PHE A 3 4.31 -6.54 -32.75
C PHE A 3 2.94 -7.17 -32.46
N ASP A 4 2.89 -8.12 -31.53
CA ASP A 4 1.64 -8.77 -31.11
C ASP A 4 1.12 -8.10 -29.83
N ASP A 5 0.23 -7.12 -30.00
CA ASP A 5 -0.38 -6.38 -28.89
C ASP A 5 -1.11 -7.31 -27.91
N LYS A 6 -1.73 -8.38 -28.41
CA LYS A 6 -2.54 -9.28 -27.60
C LYS A 6 -1.66 -10.12 -26.69
N GLU A 7 -0.56 -10.65 -27.21
CA GLU A 7 0.42 -11.40 -26.42
C GLU A 7 1.09 -10.48 -25.37
N ALA A 8 1.41 -9.24 -25.75
CA ALA A 8 2.02 -8.28 -24.85
C ALA A 8 1.09 -7.94 -23.66
N LEU A 9 -0.19 -7.63 -23.93
CA LEU A 9 -1.18 -7.36 -22.89
C LEU A 9 -1.38 -8.56 -21.95
N ALA A 10 -1.52 -9.76 -22.52
CA ALA A 10 -1.67 -10.99 -21.73
C ALA A 10 -0.45 -11.27 -20.84
N THR A 11 0.75 -10.85 -21.27
CA THR A 11 1.97 -10.98 -20.47
C THR A 11 2.01 -9.99 -19.31
N ILE A 12 1.56 -8.75 -19.55
CA ILE A 12 1.48 -7.70 -18.51
C ILE A 12 0.48 -8.11 -17.42
N GLU A 13 -0.70 -8.59 -17.79
CA GLU A 13 -1.73 -9.04 -16.83
C GLU A 13 -1.19 -10.16 -15.92
N LYS A 14 -0.57 -11.19 -16.50
CA LYS A 14 0.06 -12.26 -15.73
C LYS A 14 1.16 -11.76 -14.80
N PHE A 15 1.92 -10.76 -15.23
CA PHE A 15 2.95 -10.16 -14.38
C PHE A 15 2.35 -9.41 -13.19
N ILE A 16 1.27 -8.65 -13.40
CA ILE A 16 0.57 -7.93 -12.32
C ILE A 16 0.00 -8.92 -11.30
N ASP A 17 -0.67 -9.97 -11.78
CA ASP A 17 -1.20 -11.03 -10.91
C ASP A 17 -0.08 -11.70 -10.10
N TYR A 18 1.04 -12.03 -10.75
CA TYR A 18 2.18 -12.60 -10.08
C TYR A 18 2.83 -11.63 -9.06
N LEU A 19 2.95 -10.34 -9.40
CA LEU A 19 3.54 -9.33 -8.55
C LEU A 19 2.79 -9.23 -7.23
N TRP A 20 1.46 -9.22 -7.28
CA TRP A 20 0.59 -9.11 -6.11
C TRP A 20 0.18 -10.45 -5.50
N SER A 21 0.58 -11.57 -6.10
CA SER A 21 0.42 -12.87 -5.46
C SER A 21 1.37 -13.03 -4.26
N GLY A 22 0.85 -13.55 -3.15
CA GLY A 22 1.65 -14.01 -2.02
C GLY A 22 2.20 -12.87 -1.15
N PRO A 23 3.45 -12.94 -0.65
CA PRO A 23 3.93 -12.05 0.42
C PRO A 23 3.97 -10.55 0.09
N ARG A 24 3.81 -10.17 -1.19
CA ARG A 24 3.82 -8.77 -1.63
C ARG A 24 2.42 -8.17 -1.73
N GLU A 25 1.38 -8.99 -1.61
CA GLU A 25 -0.03 -8.54 -1.64
C GLU A 25 -0.29 -7.35 -0.70
N PRO A 26 0.21 -7.33 0.56
CA PRO A 26 -0.04 -6.19 1.43
C PRO A 26 0.57 -4.89 0.88
N ALA A 27 1.71 -4.95 0.18
CA ALA A 27 2.32 -3.75 -0.40
C ALA A 27 1.43 -3.09 -1.47
N LYS A 28 0.58 -3.87 -2.15
CA LYS A 28 -0.38 -3.35 -3.13
C LYS A 28 -1.31 -2.32 -2.49
N ILE A 29 -1.83 -2.63 -1.30
CA ILE A 29 -2.78 -1.79 -0.57
C ILE A 29 -2.15 -0.42 -0.31
N TYR A 30 -0.92 -0.41 0.22
CA TYR A 30 -0.24 0.85 0.53
C TYR A 30 0.15 1.62 -0.75
N ILE A 31 0.75 0.96 -1.73
CA ILE A 31 1.38 1.63 -2.89
C ILE A 31 0.35 2.06 -3.95
N GLN A 32 -0.73 1.30 -4.14
CA GLN A 32 -1.69 1.49 -5.23
C GLN A 32 -3.08 1.93 -4.76
N GLU A 33 -3.48 1.58 -3.54
CA GLU A 33 -4.88 1.72 -3.11
C GLU A 33 -5.09 2.79 -2.02
N SER A 34 -4.06 3.17 -1.27
CA SER A 34 -4.21 4.04 -0.08
C SER A 34 -4.05 5.55 -0.32
N ASP A 35 -3.60 5.98 -1.50
CA ASP A 35 -3.24 7.38 -1.82
C ASP A 35 -2.27 8.06 -0.83
N LEU A 36 -1.71 7.31 0.13
CA LEU A 36 -0.82 7.82 1.16
C LEU A 36 0.57 8.14 0.59
N PRO A 37 1.21 9.23 1.02
CA PRO A 37 2.59 9.49 0.68
C PRO A 37 3.50 8.41 1.26
N LEU A 38 4.58 8.08 0.54
CA LEU A 38 5.60 7.17 1.04
C LEU A 38 6.38 7.84 2.18
N ILE A 39 6.42 7.19 3.34
CA ILE A 39 7.09 7.68 4.56
C ILE A 39 8.41 6.91 4.72
N LEU A 40 9.48 7.39 4.08
CA LEU A 40 10.78 6.72 4.03
C LEU A 40 11.33 6.23 5.39
N PRO A 41 11.21 6.98 6.50
CA PRO A 41 11.67 6.50 7.81
C PRO A 41 11.06 5.18 8.25
N LYS A 42 9.81 4.88 7.86
CA LYS A 42 9.09 3.64 8.21
C LYS A 42 9.67 2.38 7.58
N ALA A 43 10.52 2.53 6.56
CA ALA A 43 11.30 1.44 6.00
C ALA A 43 12.48 1.06 6.92
N SER A 44 13.08 2.05 7.59
CA SER A 44 14.26 1.84 8.45
C SER A 44 13.91 1.41 9.88
N ASP A 45 12.73 1.79 10.38
CA ASP A 45 12.29 1.45 11.74
C ASP A 45 11.53 0.11 11.82
N GLY A 46 11.36 -0.59 10.70
CA GLY A 46 10.66 -1.88 10.62
C GLY A 46 9.14 -1.78 10.59
N THR A 47 8.55 -0.58 10.61
CA THR A 47 7.09 -0.39 10.56
C THR A 47 6.49 -1.03 9.31
N TYR A 48 7.08 -0.79 8.13
CA TYR A 48 6.58 -1.44 6.90
C TYR A 48 6.78 -2.96 6.93
N ALA A 49 7.86 -3.46 7.52
CA ALA A 49 8.07 -4.90 7.65
C ALA A 49 7.00 -5.56 8.53
N ALA A 50 6.60 -4.89 9.62
CA ALA A 50 5.51 -5.35 10.47
C ALA A 50 4.15 -5.28 9.76
N ALA A 51 3.85 -4.16 9.08
CA ALA A 51 2.60 -4.01 8.32
C ALA A 51 2.47 -5.02 7.16
N MET A 52 3.59 -5.47 6.59
CA MET A 52 3.63 -6.45 5.51
C MET A 52 3.35 -7.90 5.96
N ALA A 53 3.14 -8.16 7.26
CA ALA A 53 2.93 -9.52 7.78
C ALA A 53 1.66 -10.17 7.22
N THR A 54 0.56 -9.42 7.12
CA THR A 54 -0.70 -9.86 6.52
C THR A 54 -1.42 -8.70 5.82
N VAL A 55 -2.43 -9.03 5.00
CA VAL A 55 -3.34 -8.03 4.41
C VAL A 55 -4.05 -7.22 5.49
N ASP A 56 -4.48 -7.88 6.57
CA ASP A 56 -5.18 -7.22 7.68
C ASP A 56 -4.26 -6.25 8.43
N ASP A 57 -3.00 -6.62 8.66
CA ASP A 57 -2.02 -5.74 9.32
C ASP A 57 -1.75 -4.49 8.48
N MET A 58 -1.67 -4.62 7.15
CA MET A 58 -1.51 -3.46 6.27
C MET A 58 -2.75 -2.58 6.24
N ASN A 59 -3.95 -3.17 6.18
CA ASN A 59 -5.20 -2.41 6.23
C ASN A 59 -5.31 -1.62 7.54
N ALA A 60 -5.01 -2.25 8.68
CA ALA A 60 -5.01 -1.58 9.98
C ALA A 60 -3.97 -0.44 10.03
N PHE A 61 -2.81 -0.64 9.42
CA PHE A 61 -1.78 0.39 9.32
C PHE A 61 -2.22 1.58 8.45
N VAL A 62 -2.81 1.34 7.27
CA VAL A 62 -3.35 2.37 6.37
C VAL A 62 -4.48 3.14 7.06
N GLU A 63 -5.45 2.45 7.66
CA GLU A 63 -6.57 3.07 8.36
C GLU A 63 -6.09 4.00 9.48
N ARG A 64 -5.09 3.57 10.25
CA ARG A 64 -4.49 4.41 11.30
C ARG A 64 -3.85 5.67 10.71
N LEU A 65 -3.08 5.56 9.62
CA LEU A 65 -2.45 6.72 8.99
C LEU A 65 -3.47 7.69 8.41
N MET A 66 -4.55 7.20 7.80
CA MET A 66 -5.63 8.04 7.29
C MET A 66 -6.31 8.80 8.45
N LYS A 67 -6.62 8.12 9.56
CA LYS A 67 -7.18 8.77 10.76
C LYS A 67 -6.25 9.84 11.33
N GLU A 68 -4.94 9.56 11.42
CA GLU A 68 -3.94 10.54 11.88
C GLU A 68 -3.88 11.75 10.95
N ALA A 69 -3.94 11.54 9.63
CA ALA A 69 -3.97 12.62 8.65
C ALA A 69 -5.25 13.46 8.74
N ASP A 70 -6.42 12.82 8.88
CA ASP A 70 -7.71 13.50 9.03
C ASP A 70 -7.76 14.32 10.32
N ALA A 71 -7.31 13.77 11.46
CA ALA A 71 -7.25 14.48 12.73
C ALA A 71 -6.31 15.70 12.66
N ALA A 72 -5.17 15.55 11.98
CA ALA A 72 -4.24 16.66 11.74
C ALA A 72 -4.87 17.74 10.84
N ALA A 73 -5.61 17.34 9.80
CA ALA A 73 -6.30 18.25 8.88
C ALA A 73 -7.45 19.01 9.58
N ASN A 74 -8.20 18.35 10.46
CA ASN A 74 -9.26 18.97 11.26
C ASN A 74 -8.72 19.87 12.38
N MET A 75 -7.40 19.86 12.62
CA MET A 75 -6.80 20.50 13.79
C MET A 75 -7.47 20.05 15.10
N ASP A 76 -7.81 18.76 15.20
CA ASP A 76 -8.33 18.13 16.42
C ASP A 76 -7.19 17.66 17.34
N TRP A 77 -6.09 18.43 17.38
CA TRP A 77 -4.90 18.13 18.19
C TRP A 77 -5.12 18.24 19.70
N TRP A 78 -6.31 18.72 20.13
CA TRP A 78 -6.69 18.91 21.54
C TRP A 78 -7.91 18.09 21.99
N LEU A 79 -8.59 17.36 21.10
CA LEU A 79 -9.79 16.57 21.46
C LEU A 79 -9.43 15.13 21.84
N VAL A 80 -8.48 14.99 22.76
CA VAL A 80 -8.26 13.75 23.50
C VAL A 80 -8.77 14.00 24.92
N ASP A 81 -10.01 13.60 25.19
CA ASP A 81 -10.49 13.27 26.55
C ASP A 81 -10.26 11.75 26.79
#